data_AF-A0AAV7EU23-F1
#
_entry.id   AF-A0AAV7EU23-F1
#
_cell.length_a   1.000
_cell.length_b   1.000
_cell.length_c   1.000
_cell.angle_alpha   90.00
_cell.angle_beta   90.00
_cell.angle_gamma   90.00
#
_symmetry.space_group_name_H-M   'P 1'
#
loop_
_entity.id
_entity.type
_entity.pdbx_description
1 polymer ?
#
loop_
_entity_poly.entity_id
_entity_poly.type
_entity_poly.pdbx_seq_one_letter_code
_entity_poly.pdbx_strand_id
1 'polypeptide(L)'
;MKVSLHYTLKDKMQVFHVHAHQLSYHFLRRQLSYHLQRNLSGKVSHDDKACNASDGVYQRNGKTNNQKPKYVLVDVNSWSNVVILNRPSALNSLNRDMVDHLRKIYKKWESDPAVLFVMIKGNGGTFCSGSDLLSIYHDITQGKMIACRRFFKSLYKFAFLLSTYSKPHVAILDGITMGGGTGVSIPGTFRVVSDNTVFSIPQICCGFHPDAGASFYLSRLPGHLGEYLALTGEKLNGYEMLEYGLATHLTPSTDIAALMKYLGALVSDDRLTTALSRFTGRFIPSRNRIAGRLETIDKCFGLETVEEIICALEREVKKGGHWVTSALGRLKQVSPLMLKVSLKSIREGRNQTLEQCLVREYRTTLHCISKDVSNDFIEGLRARLVDKDSSPKWHPPSLEAVTKDMVDHYFSPIEKSQAELQL
;
A
#
# COMPACT_ATOMS: atom_id res chain seq x y z
N MET A 1 22.78 -19.57 46.56
CA MET A 1 22.64 -20.20 45.23
C MET A 1 21.76 -19.31 44.35
N LYS A 2 22.37 -18.48 43.48
CA LYS A 2 21.64 -17.72 42.46
C LYS A 2 21.65 -18.56 41.17
N VAL A 3 20.50 -19.10 40.78
CA VAL A 3 20.35 -19.76 39.47
C VAL A 3 20.07 -18.66 38.45
N SER A 4 21.05 -18.43 37.57
CA SER A 4 20.93 -17.51 36.44
C SER A 4 20.35 -18.30 35.26
N LEU A 5 19.10 -18.01 34.87
CA LEU A 5 18.48 -18.54 33.66
C LEU A 5 19.12 -17.86 32.43
N HIS A 6 20.21 -18.45 31.94
CA HIS A 6 20.77 -18.15 30.61
C HIS A 6 19.87 -18.80 29.55
N TYR A 7 18.95 -18.03 28.97
CA TYR A 7 18.28 -18.42 27.73
C TYR A 7 19.28 -18.36 26.59
N THR A 8 19.48 -19.47 25.88
CA THR A 8 20.39 -19.53 24.74
C THR A 8 19.79 -18.80 23.53
N LEU A 9 20.64 -18.32 22.60
CA LEU A 9 20.21 -17.64 21.37
C LEU A 9 19.18 -18.45 20.56
N LYS A 10 19.22 -19.78 20.67
CA LYS A 10 18.33 -20.73 20.00
C LYS A 10 16.88 -20.62 20.53
N ASP A 11 16.73 -20.40 21.84
CA ASP A 11 15.43 -20.28 22.50
C ASP A 11 14.73 -18.96 22.13
N LYS A 12 15.50 -17.87 22.00
CA LYS A 12 14.97 -16.57 21.52
C LYS A 12 14.55 -16.62 20.06
N MET A 13 15.27 -17.36 19.19
CA MET A 13 14.93 -17.54 17.77
C MET A 13 13.67 -18.39 17.57
N GLN A 14 13.46 -19.43 18.40
CA GLN A 14 12.25 -20.26 18.32
C GLN A 14 10.99 -19.50 18.74
N VAL A 15 11.07 -18.69 19.80
CA VAL A 15 9.95 -17.85 20.25
C VAL A 15 9.62 -16.76 19.22
N PHE A 16 10.63 -16.13 18.61
CA PHE A 16 10.45 -15.16 17.51
C PHE A 16 9.78 -15.80 16.28
N HIS A 17 10.26 -16.97 15.86
CA HIS A 17 9.66 -17.70 14.75
C HIS A 17 8.19 -18.04 15.02
N VAL A 18 7.85 -18.48 16.24
CA VAL A 18 6.47 -18.86 16.58
C VAL A 18 5.54 -17.66 16.61
N HIS A 19 5.94 -16.51 17.15
CA HIS A 19 5.10 -15.31 17.22
C HIS A 19 4.89 -14.62 15.85
N ALA A 20 5.95 -14.47 15.04
CA ALA A 20 5.82 -13.91 13.68
C ALA A 20 4.97 -14.82 12.77
N HIS A 21 5.08 -16.14 12.94
CA HIS A 21 4.22 -17.10 12.24
C HIS A 21 2.77 -17.00 12.70
N GLN A 22 2.48 -16.81 14.00
CA GLN A 22 1.11 -16.65 14.49
C GLN A 22 0.42 -15.37 13.99
N LEU A 23 1.13 -14.22 13.97
CA LEU A 23 0.57 -12.95 13.48
C LEU A 23 0.35 -12.97 11.95
N SER A 24 1.32 -13.48 11.19
CA SER A 24 1.19 -13.68 9.73
C SER A 24 0.09 -14.69 9.40
N TYR A 25 -0.03 -15.76 10.19
CA TYR A 25 -1.07 -16.77 10.05
C TYR A 25 -2.46 -16.22 10.37
N HIS A 26 -2.61 -15.29 11.33
CA HIS A 26 -3.89 -14.64 11.59
C HIS A 26 -4.35 -13.75 10.42
N PHE A 27 -3.42 -13.04 9.76
CA PHE A 27 -3.73 -12.25 8.55
C PHE A 27 -4.09 -13.16 7.37
N LEU A 28 -3.28 -14.20 7.09
CA LEU A 28 -3.53 -15.21 6.05
C LEU A 28 -4.84 -15.98 6.30
N ARG A 29 -5.10 -16.42 7.53
CA ARG A 29 -6.34 -17.15 7.89
C ARG A 29 -7.58 -16.29 7.72
N ARG A 30 -7.53 -14.99 8.01
CA ARG A 30 -8.66 -14.08 7.77
C ARG A 30 -8.89 -13.80 6.29
N GLN A 31 -7.83 -13.66 5.48
CA GLN A 31 -7.98 -13.58 4.01
C GLN A 31 -8.51 -14.89 3.40
N LEU A 32 -8.02 -16.05 3.87
CA LEU A 32 -8.50 -17.38 3.46
C LEU A 32 -9.95 -17.64 3.91
N SER A 33 -10.35 -17.18 5.10
CA SER A 33 -11.73 -17.32 5.59
C SER A 33 -12.71 -16.51 4.72
N TYR A 34 -12.30 -15.34 4.24
CA TYR A 34 -13.06 -14.55 3.27
C TYR A 34 -13.21 -15.28 1.92
N HIS A 35 -12.17 -15.99 1.46
CA HIS A 35 -12.22 -16.79 0.24
C HIS A 35 -13.16 -18.01 0.37
N LEU A 36 -13.11 -18.71 1.51
CA LEU A 36 -13.93 -19.91 1.76
C LEU A 36 -15.43 -19.60 1.85
N GLN A 37 -15.83 -18.45 2.42
CA GLN A 37 -17.24 -18.06 2.50
C GLN A 37 -17.87 -17.80 1.13
N ARG A 38 -17.10 -17.37 0.12
CA ARG A 38 -17.63 -17.09 -1.22
C ARG A 38 -17.82 -18.35 -2.07
N ASN A 39 -16.91 -19.32 -1.95
CA ASN A 39 -17.01 -20.59 -2.70
C ASN A 39 -18.26 -21.42 -2.36
N LEU A 40 -18.87 -21.18 -1.19
CA LEU A 40 -20.12 -21.83 -0.78
C LEU A 40 -21.39 -21.17 -1.37
N SER A 41 -21.28 -20.06 -2.11
CA SER A 41 -22.44 -19.24 -2.52
C SER A 41 -22.66 -19.05 -4.04
N GLY A 42 -21.80 -19.59 -4.91
CA GLY A 42 -21.87 -19.35 -6.35
C GLY A 42 -22.65 -20.40 -7.15
N LYS A 43 -23.91 -20.10 -7.52
CA LYS A 43 -24.62 -20.76 -8.62
C LYS A 43 -24.11 -20.19 -9.96
N VAL A 44 -23.74 -21.07 -10.89
CA VAL A 44 -23.26 -20.72 -12.25
C VAL A 44 -24.44 -20.79 -13.23
N SER A 45 -24.62 -19.76 -14.06
CA SER A 45 -25.43 -19.82 -15.28
C SER A 45 -24.51 -19.70 -16.50
N HIS A 46 -24.55 -20.70 -17.37
CA HIS A 46 -23.86 -20.73 -18.66
C HIS A 46 -24.60 -19.88 -19.68
N ASP A 47 -23.87 -19.14 -20.50
CA ASP A 47 -24.23 -18.90 -21.89
C ASP A 47 -22.96 -18.66 -22.72
N ASP A 48 -22.75 -19.56 -23.68
CA ASP A 48 -21.64 -19.59 -24.64
C ASP A 48 -21.85 -18.58 -25.77
N LYS A 49 -20.75 -17.96 -26.22
CA LYS A 49 -20.48 -17.73 -27.64
C LYS A 49 -19.02 -17.35 -27.87
N ALA A 50 -18.34 -18.22 -28.62
CA ALA A 50 -16.95 -18.12 -29.03
C ALA A 50 -16.74 -17.04 -30.11
N CYS A 51 -15.65 -16.29 -30.01
CA CYS A 51 -15.01 -15.62 -31.13
C CYS A 51 -13.50 -15.87 -31.08
N ASN A 52 -13.02 -16.59 -32.10
CA ASN A 52 -11.60 -16.76 -32.41
C ASN A 52 -11.01 -15.44 -32.92
N ALA A 53 -9.81 -15.11 -32.46
CA ALA A 53 -8.86 -14.29 -33.20
C ALA A 53 -7.44 -14.67 -32.77
N SER A 54 -6.78 -15.46 -33.62
CA SER A 54 -5.34 -15.66 -33.63
C SER A 54 -4.63 -14.43 -34.20
N ASP A 55 -3.43 -14.19 -33.67
CA ASP A 55 -2.21 -13.69 -34.36
C ASP A 55 -1.49 -12.57 -33.61
N GLY A 56 -0.18 -12.80 -33.40
CA GLY A 56 0.72 -11.82 -32.81
C GLY A 56 2.05 -12.41 -32.35
N VAL A 57 2.79 -13.05 -33.25
CA VAL A 57 4.22 -13.35 -33.08
C VAL A 57 5.00 -12.03 -33.10
N TYR A 58 5.82 -11.73 -32.09
CA TYR A 58 6.72 -10.56 -32.09
C TYR A 58 8.20 -10.95 -32.17
N GLN A 59 8.86 -10.35 -33.17
CA GLN A 59 10.23 -10.55 -33.62
C GLN A 59 11.32 -9.92 -32.74
N ARG A 60 12.54 -10.45 -32.93
CA ARG A 60 13.85 -10.00 -32.44
C ARG A 60 14.25 -8.59 -32.94
N ASN A 61 15.08 -7.94 -32.11
CA ASN A 61 15.75 -6.64 -32.23
C ASN A 61 16.05 -6.09 -33.64
N GLY A 62 15.67 -4.82 -33.84
CA GLY A 62 16.08 -3.92 -34.94
C GLY A 62 15.50 -2.51 -34.73
N LYS A 63 16.26 -1.46 -35.06
CA LYS A 63 16.16 -0.08 -34.55
C LYS A 63 14.91 0.75 -34.92
N THR A 64 14.66 1.72 -34.04
CA THR A 64 13.89 2.99 -34.18
C THR A 64 12.44 2.88 -34.63
N ASN A 65 11.54 2.78 -33.66
CA ASN A 65 10.13 3.09 -33.86
C ASN A 65 9.70 4.11 -32.81
N ASN A 66 8.94 5.13 -33.23
CA ASN A 66 8.38 6.20 -32.41
C ASN A 66 7.25 5.67 -31.50
N GLN A 67 7.47 4.50 -30.88
CA GLN A 67 6.53 3.86 -29.97
C GLN A 67 6.64 4.56 -28.63
N LYS A 68 5.49 5.07 -28.13
CA LYS A 68 5.38 5.57 -26.76
C LYS A 68 6.02 4.55 -25.80
N PRO A 69 6.85 5.00 -24.84
CA PRO A 69 7.49 4.08 -23.91
C PRO A 69 6.43 3.23 -23.19
N LYS A 70 6.62 1.91 -23.23
CA LYS A 70 5.75 0.98 -22.51
C LYS A 70 6.02 1.09 -21.01
N TYR A 71 5.17 1.83 -20.29
CA TYR A 71 5.27 2.02 -18.83
C TYR A 71 4.92 0.77 -18.01
N VAL A 72 4.27 -0.21 -18.63
CA VAL A 72 4.04 -1.54 -18.07
C VAL A 72 4.54 -2.55 -19.09
N LEU A 73 5.48 -3.40 -18.68
CA LEU A 73 5.92 -4.55 -19.47
C LEU A 73 5.27 -5.82 -18.92
N VAL A 74 5.18 -6.82 -19.80
CA VAL A 74 4.65 -8.13 -19.47
C VAL A 74 5.68 -9.15 -19.94
N ASP A 75 6.02 -10.07 -19.04
CA ASP A 75 6.79 -11.26 -19.34
C ASP A 75 5.90 -12.49 -19.11
N VAL A 76 5.64 -13.23 -20.20
CA VAL A 76 4.74 -14.40 -20.19
C VAL A 76 5.61 -15.64 -20.11
N ASN A 77 5.55 -16.34 -18.98
CA ASN A 77 6.16 -17.67 -18.84
C ASN A 77 5.08 -18.74 -19.00
N SER A 78 5.49 -20.01 -19.03
CA SER A 78 4.59 -21.14 -19.32
C SER A 78 3.34 -21.17 -18.43
N TRP A 79 3.48 -20.87 -17.13
CA TRP A 79 2.38 -20.97 -16.15
C TRP A 79 2.21 -19.74 -15.26
N SER A 80 3.11 -18.76 -15.38
CA SER A 80 3.12 -17.57 -14.53
C SER A 80 3.44 -16.33 -15.34
N ASN A 81 2.62 -15.30 -15.19
CA ASN A 81 2.85 -14.04 -15.89
C ASN A 81 3.39 -12.99 -14.93
N VAL A 82 4.37 -12.20 -15.41
CA VAL A 82 5.00 -11.14 -14.65
C VAL A 82 4.64 -9.79 -15.25
N VAL A 83 4.10 -8.91 -14.43
CA VAL A 83 3.99 -7.48 -14.70
C VAL A 83 5.22 -6.77 -14.18
N ILE A 84 5.81 -5.91 -15.02
CA ILE A 84 6.95 -5.07 -14.64
C ILE A 84 6.54 -3.60 -14.79
N LEU A 85 6.48 -2.88 -13.68
CA LEU A 85 6.34 -1.42 -13.69
C LEU A 85 7.63 -0.82 -14.26
N ASN A 86 7.53 -0.12 -15.38
CA ASN A 86 8.67 0.27 -16.21
C ASN A 86 8.66 1.78 -16.50
N ARG A 87 8.74 2.56 -15.42
CA ARG A 87 8.93 4.01 -15.47
C ARG A 87 9.99 4.43 -14.44
N PRO A 88 11.22 3.89 -14.52
CA PRO A 88 12.24 4.06 -13.48
C PRO A 88 12.66 5.52 -13.28
N SER A 89 12.64 6.35 -14.34
CA SER A 89 12.92 7.79 -14.25
C SER A 89 11.94 8.57 -13.37
N ALA A 90 10.74 8.03 -13.15
CA ALA A 90 9.73 8.58 -12.25
C ALA A 90 9.49 7.66 -11.03
N LEU A 91 10.49 6.86 -10.66
CA LEU A 91 10.44 5.91 -9.53
C LEU A 91 9.20 5.00 -9.60
N ASN A 92 8.83 4.58 -10.82
CA ASN A 92 7.66 3.75 -11.11
C ASN A 92 6.32 4.29 -10.55
N SER A 93 6.18 5.62 -10.45
CA SER A 93 4.93 6.26 -10.06
C SER A 93 3.79 5.95 -11.06
N LEU A 94 2.63 5.59 -10.50
CA LEU A 94 1.45 5.13 -11.23
C LEU A 94 0.71 6.29 -11.88
N ASN A 95 0.68 6.32 -13.21
CA ASN A 95 -0.22 7.17 -13.96
C ASN A 95 -1.48 6.39 -14.39
N ARG A 96 -2.43 7.11 -14.99
CA ARG A 96 -3.71 6.53 -15.43
C ARG A 96 -3.52 5.39 -16.43
N ASP A 97 -2.64 5.55 -17.42
CA ASP A 97 -2.43 4.55 -18.46
C ASP A 97 -1.89 3.24 -17.87
N MET A 98 -0.98 3.33 -16.90
CA MET A 98 -0.48 2.16 -16.17
C MET A 98 -1.61 1.43 -15.44
N VAL A 99 -2.40 2.14 -14.63
CA VAL A 99 -3.49 1.51 -13.86
C VAL A 99 -4.56 0.92 -14.78
N ASP A 100 -4.99 1.63 -15.82
CA ASP A 100 -5.95 1.12 -16.80
C ASP A 100 -5.40 -0.13 -17.53
N HIS A 101 -4.09 -0.19 -17.81
CA HIS A 101 -3.44 -1.35 -18.42
C HIS A 101 -3.35 -2.54 -17.46
N LEU A 102 -2.94 -2.32 -16.21
CA LEU A 102 -2.90 -3.35 -15.16
C LEU A 102 -4.26 -4.02 -15.00
N ARG A 103 -5.34 -3.23 -14.91
CA ARG A 103 -6.70 -3.75 -14.80
C ARG A 103 -7.09 -4.66 -15.96
N LYS A 104 -6.75 -4.27 -17.20
CA LYS A 104 -7.06 -5.08 -18.40
C LYS A 104 -6.31 -6.41 -18.37
N ILE A 105 -5.01 -6.37 -18.06
CA ILE A 105 -4.16 -7.56 -18.02
C ILE A 105 -4.63 -8.53 -16.94
N TYR A 106 -4.85 -8.04 -15.71
CA TYR A 106 -5.26 -8.88 -14.60
C TYR A 106 -6.63 -9.52 -14.85
N LYS A 107 -7.62 -8.76 -15.34
CA LYS A 107 -8.92 -9.37 -15.69
C LYS A 107 -8.80 -10.46 -16.76
N LYS A 108 -7.93 -10.27 -17.76
CA LYS A 108 -7.68 -11.29 -18.78
C LYS A 108 -7.07 -12.56 -18.17
N TRP A 109 -6.06 -12.40 -17.32
CA TRP A 109 -5.36 -13.52 -16.71
C TRP A 109 -6.16 -14.23 -15.64
N GLU A 110 -7.09 -13.56 -14.97
CA GLU A 110 -7.99 -14.18 -14.00
C GLU A 110 -8.81 -15.32 -14.63
N SER A 111 -9.30 -15.13 -15.86
CA SER A 111 -10.06 -16.13 -16.62
C SER A 111 -9.23 -17.12 -17.43
N ASP A 112 -7.92 -16.90 -17.56
CA ASP A 112 -7.07 -17.70 -18.47
C ASP A 112 -6.56 -18.99 -17.80
N PRO A 113 -7.03 -20.20 -18.18
CA PRO A 113 -6.63 -21.45 -17.52
C PRO A 113 -5.13 -21.76 -17.66
N ALA A 114 -4.42 -21.15 -18.61
CA ALA A 114 -2.97 -21.33 -18.74
C ALA A 114 -2.16 -20.55 -17.69
N VAL A 115 -2.78 -19.59 -17.01
CA VAL A 115 -2.13 -18.77 -15.97
C VAL A 115 -2.48 -19.34 -14.59
N LEU A 116 -1.49 -19.86 -13.87
CA LEU A 116 -1.69 -20.40 -12.52
C LEU A 116 -1.58 -19.30 -11.45
N PHE A 117 -0.62 -18.41 -11.60
CA PHE A 117 -0.44 -17.26 -10.70
C PHE A 117 0.20 -16.08 -11.44
N VAL A 118 0.14 -14.91 -10.80
CA VAL A 118 0.64 -13.67 -11.38
C VAL A 118 1.64 -13.01 -10.44
N MET A 119 2.62 -12.32 -11.02
CA MET A 119 3.64 -11.60 -10.27
C MET A 119 3.67 -10.13 -10.69
N ILE A 120 4.05 -9.24 -9.77
CA ILE A 120 4.34 -7.84 -10.07
C ILE A 120 5.66 -7.42 -9.45
N LYS A 121 6.49 -6.71 -10.22
CA LYS A 121 7.73 -6.09 -9.75
C LYS A 121 7.95 -4.71 -10.38
N GLY A 122 8.87 -3.94 -9.82
CA GLY A 122 9.37 -2.72 -10.46
C GLY A 122 10.67 -2.96 -11.23
N ASN A 123 10.89 -2.16 -12.27
CA ASN A 123 12.18 -2.04 -12.94
C ASN A 123 13.03 -0.92 -12.30
N GLY A 124 14.35 -1.08 -12.29
CA GLY A 124 15.27 -0.01 -11.85
C GLY A 124 15.40 0.18 -10.34
N GLY A 125 15.33 -0.88 -9.54
CA GLY A 125 15.64 -0.84 -8.09
C GLY A 125 14.59 -0.14 -7.21
N THR A 126 13.41 0.17 -7.76
CA THR A 126 12.27 0.69 -7.03
C THR A 126 11.04 -0.08 -7.45
N PHE A 127 10.23 -0.56 -6.51
CA PHE A 127 8.94 -1.14 -6.83
C PHE A 127 7.98 -0.07 -7.38
N CYS A 128 7.53 0.85 -6.51
CA CYS A 128 6.60 1.92 -6.87
C CYS A 128 6.59 3.01 -5.79
N SER A 129 6.82 4.26 -6.20
CA SER A 129 6.81 5.44 -5.32
C SER A 129 5.43 6.05 -5.04
N GLY A 130 4.36 5.47 -5.59
CA GLY A 130 2.99 5.93 -5.39
C GLY A 130 2.30 6.38 -6.66
N SER A 131 1.26 7.19 -6.54
CA SER A 131 0.57 7.79 -7.67
C SER A 131 1.41 8.92 -8.29
N ASP A 132 1.25 9.18 -9.59
CA ASP A 132 1.85 10.34 -10.25
C ASP A 132 1.13 11.64 -9.81
N LEU A 133 1.53 12.14 -8.64
CA LEU A 133 0.92 13.30 -8.01
C LEU A 133 1.16 14.60 -8.78
N LEU A 134 2.24 14.71 -9.56
CA LEU A 134 2.48 15.86 -10.44
C LEU A 134 1.44 15.91 -11.58
N SER A 135 1.15 14.77 -12.19
CA SER A 135 0.09 14.69 -13.21
C SER A 135 -1.28 15.03 -12.61
N ILE A 136 -1.57 14.55 -11.40
CA ILE A 136 -2.81 14.88 -10.68
C ILE A 136 -2.90 16.39 -10.38
N TYR A 137 -1.82 17.00 -9.92
CA TYR A 137 -1.76 18.45 -9.68
C TYR A 137 -2.09 19.25 -10.95
N HIS A 138 -1.47 18.89 -12.08
CA HIS A 138 -1.73 19.55 -13.37
C HIS A 138 -3.16 19.34 -13.85
N ASP A 139 -3.72 18.13 -13.70
CA ASP A 139 -5.11 17.88 -14.06
C ASP A 139 -6.09 18.71 -13.22
N ILE A 140 -5.89 18.79 -11.89
CA ILE A 140 -6.75 19.58 -11.01
C ILE A 140 -6.66 21.07 -11.34
N THR A 141 -5.44 21.60 -11.51
CA THR A 141 -5.23 23.03 -11.81
C THR A 141 -5.73 23.44 -13.20
N GLN A 142 -5.85 22.49 -14.13
CA GLN A 142 -6.44 22.69 -15.46
C GLN A 142 -7.94 22.37 -15.52
N GLY A 143 -8.59 22.11 -14.38
CA GLY A 143 -10.02 21.81 -14.32
C GLY A 143 -10.42 20.43 -14.83
N LYS A 144 -9.46 19.50 -15.02
CA LYS A 144 -9.68 18.15 -15.55
C LYS A 144 -10.13 17.17 -14.45
N MET A 145 -11.10 17.57 -13.63
CA MET A 145 -11.57 16.80 -12.47
C MET A 145 -12.05 15.38 -12.82
N ILE A 146 -12.65 15.21 -14.00
CA ILE A 146 -13.11 13.90 -14.48
C ILE A 146 -11.92 12.93 -14.65
N ALA A 147 -10.77 13.41 -15.12
CA ALA A 147 -9.58 12.58 -15.29
C ALA A 147 -9.03 12.10 -13.93
N CYS A 148 -8.95 13.00 -12.94
CA CYS A 148 -8.55 12.66 -11.58
C CYS A 148 -9.50 11.64 -10.94
N ARG A 149 -10.82 11.89 -11.02
CA ARG A 149 -11.85 10.96 -10.52
C ARG A 149 -11.70 9.57 -11.13
N ARG A 150 -11.45 9.50 -12.44
CA ARG A 150 -11.26 8.23 -13.16
C ARG A 150 -9.97 7.53 -12.71
N PHE A 151 -8.88 8.26 -12.48
CA PHE A 151 -7.63 7.69 -11.99
C PHE A 151 -7.84 6.98 -10.65
N PHE A 152 -8.35 7.68 -9.63
CA PHE A 152 -8.58 7.09 -8.30
C PHE A 152 -9.60 5.96 -8.34
N LYS A 153 -10.69 6.12 -9.11
CA LYS A 153 -11.68 5.05 -9.32
C LYS A 153 -11.06 3.79 -9.91
N SER A 154 -10.16 3.95 -10.89
CA SER A 154 -9.43 2.83 -11.48
C SER A 154 -8.46 2.19 -10.49
N LEU A 155 -7.71 3.00 -9.73
CA LEU A 155 -6.77 2.49 -8.74
C LEU A 155 -7.48 1.68 -7.65
N TYR A 156 -8.61 2.17 -7.13
CA TYR A 156 -9.31 1.51 -6.02
C TYR A 156 -10.05 0.26 -6.49
N LYS A 157 -10.62 0.28 -7.70
CA LYS A 157 -11.13 -0.94 -8.35
C LYS A 157 -10.03 -1.98 -8.58
N PHE A 158 -8.78 -1.56 -8.84
CA PHE A 158 -7.66 -2.49 -8.96
C PHE A 158 -7.23 -3.05 -7.60
N ALA A 159 -7.16 -2.22 -6.56
CA ALA A 159 -6.90 -2.66 -5.20
C ALA A 159 -7.94 -3.70 -4.73
N PHE A 160 -9.23 -3.45 -5.02
CA PHE A 160 -10.29 -4.42 -4.75
C PHE A 160 -10.14 -5.70 -5.58
N LEU A 161 -9.90 -5.58 -6.89
CA LEU A 161 -9.65 -6.73 -7.77
C LEU A 161 -8.54 -7.63 -7.21
N LEU A 162 -7.43 -7.06 -6.77
CA LEU A 162 -6.33 -7.83 -6.17
C LEU A 162 -6.74 -8.57 -4.89
N SER A 163 -7.62 -7.97 -4.08
CA SER A 163 -8.07 -8.58 -2.82
C SER A 163 -9.03 -9.75 -3.00
N THR A 164 -9.73 -9.78 -4.14
CA THR A 164 -10.69 -10.83 -4.50
C THR A 164 -10.20 -11.68 -5.68
N TYR A 165 -8.92 -11.55 -6.03
CA TYR A 165 -8.36 -12.16 -7.23
C TYR A 165 -8.37 -13.68 -7.08
N SER A 166 -8.92 -14.39 -8.06
CA SER A 166 -9.13 -15.85 -7.95
C SER A 166 -7.85 -16.68 -7.98
N LYS A 167 -6.71 -16.06 -8.33
CA LYS A 167 -5.40 -16.72 -8.48
C LYS A 167 -4.38 -16.10 -7.53
N PRO A 168 -3.33 -16.83 -7.13
CA PRO A 168 -2.29 -16.24 -6.30
C PRO A 168 -1.61 -15.05 -6.99
N HIS A 169 -1.47 -13.95 -6.25
CA HIS A 169 -0.73 -12.75 -6.66
C HIS A 169 0.51 -12.57 -5.79
N VAL A 170 1.68 -12.44 -6.43
CA VAL A 170 2.97 -12.22 -5.75
C VAL A 170 3.53 -10.84 -6.08
N ALA A 171 3.60 -9.96 -5.10
CA ALA A 171 4.27 -8.66 -5.23
C ALA A 171 5.72 -8.75 -4.74
N ILE A 172 6.67 -8.39 -5.60
CA ILE A 172 8.09 -8.22 -5.24
C ILE A 172 8.35 -6.75 -4.94
N LEU A 173 8.44 -6.43 -3.65
CA LEU A 173 8.51 -5.09 -3.10
C LEU A 173 9.96 -4.64 -2.86
N ASP A 174 10.82 -4.86 -3.84
CA ASP A 174 12.23 -4.48 -3.78
C ASP A 174 12.41 -2.96 -4.01
N GLY A 175 13.00 -2.26 -3.04
CA GLY A 175 13.15 -0.81 -3.07
C GLY A 175 11.93 -0.05 -2.53
N ILE A 176 11.73 1.17 -3.04
CA ILE A 176 10.66 2.08 -2.57
C ILE A 176 9.28 1.49 -2.88
N THR A 177 8.44 1.37 -1.84
CA THR A 177 7.04 0.93 -1.91
C THR A 177 6.16 1.91 -1.13
N MET A 178 5.62 2.92 -1.79
CA MET A 178 4.92 4.02 -1.13
C MET A 178 3.56 4.34 -1.76
N GLY A 179 2.66 4.93 -0.95
CA GLY A 179 1.39 5.48 -1.40
C GLY A 179 0.58 4.55 -2.29
N GLY A 180 0.19 5.00 -3.49
CA GLY A 180 -0.55 4.19 -4.48
C GLY A 180 0.13 2.88 -4.89
N GLY A 181 1.45 2.75 -4.74
CA GLY A 181 2.18 1.48 -4.95
C GLY A 181 1.70 0.37 -4.01
N THR A 182 1.26 0.74 -2.82
CA THR A 182 0.68 -0.20 -1.85
C THR A 182 -0.68 -0.73 -2.31
N GLY A 183 -1.48 0.10 -2.99
CA GLY A 183 -2.78 -0.29 -3.55
C GLY A 183 -2.69 -1.31 -4.69
N VAL A 184 -1.56 -1.37 -5.38
CA VAL A 184 -1.30 -2.37 -6.44
C VAL A 184 -0.51 -3.59 -5.94
N SER A 185 -0.34 -3.74 -4.62
CA SER A 185 0.48 -4.82 -4.05
C SER A 185 -0.07 -5.45 -2.78
N ILE A 186 -0.30 -4.66 -1.73
CA ILE A 186 -0.66 -5.15 -0.40
C ILE A 186 -1.94 -6.00 -0.40
N PRO A 187 -3.02 -5.62 -1.12
CA PRO A 187 -4.25 -6.41 -1.11
C PRO A 187 -4.13 -7.82 -1.69
N GLY A 188 -3.06 -8.16 -2.43
CA GLY A 188 -2.89 -9.47 -3.07
C GLY A 188 -2.59 -10.62 -2.11
N THR A 189 -2.06 -11.74 -2.60
CA THR A 189 -1.85 -12.95 -1.79
C THR A 189 -0.51 -12.96 -1.06
N PHE A 190 0.58 -12.67 -1.77
CA PHE A 190 1.95 -12.71 -1.26
C PHE A 190 2.66 -11.37 -1.49
N ARG A 191 3.39 -10.92 -0.46
CA ARG A 191 4.21 -9.72 -0.47
C ARG A 191 5.62 -10.14 -0.07
N VAL A 192 6.54 -10.12 -1.02
CA VAL A 192 7.95 -10.46 -0.84
C VAL A 192 8.73 -9.15 -0.73
N VAL A 193 9.36 -8.94 0.41
CA VAL A 193 10.21 -7.77 0.68
C VAL A 193 11.68 -8.16 0.69
N SER A 194 12.57 -7.18 0.64
CA SER A 194 14.02 -7.34 0.65
C SER A 194 14.68 -6.39 1.65
N ASP A 195 16.00 -6.49 1.79
CA ASP A 195 16.85 -5.52 2.50
C ASP A 195 16.78 -4.10 1.90
N ASN A 196 16.41 -3.95 0.63
CA ASN A 196 16.23 -2.64 0.00
C ASN A 196 14.83 -2.06 0.20
N THR A 197 13.86 -2.83 0.71
CA THR A 197 12.49 -2.36 0.83
C THR A 197 12.40 -1.15 1.76
N VAL A 198 11.77 -0.09 1.26
CA VAL A 198 11.39 1.10 2.04
C VAL A 198 9.91 1.36 1.86
N PHE A 199 9.13 1.03 2.88
CA PHE A 199 7.69 1.23 2.92
C PHE A 199 7.30 2.48 3.67
N SER A 200 6.33 3.24 3.14
CA SER A 200 5.74 4.39 3.82
C SER A 200 4.41 4.79 3.18
N ILE A 201 3.55 5.43 3.97
CA ILE A 201 2.29 6.08 3.54
C ILE A 201 2.45 7.60 3.75
N PRO A 202 3.19 8.31 2.87
CA PRO A 202 3.57 9.70 3.11
C PRO A 202 2.50 10.72 2.70
N GLN A 203 1.29 10.30 2.35
CA GLN A 203 0.21 11.16 1.83
C GLN A 203 -0.09 12.37 2.72
N ILE A 204 0.00 12.20 4.05
CA ILE A 204 -0.23 13.28 5.02
C ILE A 204 0.69 14.48 4.79
N CYS A 205 1.90 14.23 4.28
CA CYS A 205 2.88 15.25 3.97
C CYS A 205 2.44 16.18 2.83
N CYS A 206 1.58 15.68 1.94
CA CYS A 206 1.06 16.41 0.80
C CYS A 206 -0.34 16.99 1.05
N GLY A 207 -0.82 17.02 2.30
CA GLY A 207 -2.20 17.44 2.57
C GLY A 207 -3.23 16.45 2.01
N PHE A 208 -2.93 15.15 2.03
CA PHE A 208 -3.80 14.08 1.55
C PHE A 208 -3.95 12.97 2.62
N HIS A 209 -4.92 12.07 2.44
CA HIS A 209 -5.19 10.98 3.39
C HIS A 209 -4.55 9.65 2.95
N PRO A 210 -4.29 8.71 3.87
CA PRO A 210 -4.00 7.32 3.55
C PRO A 210 -5.11 6.67 2.72
N ASP A 211 -4.78 6.28 1.49
CA ASP A 211 -5.76 5.81 0.52
C ASP A 211 -5.42 4.44 -0.10
N ALA A 212 -6.21 4.02 -1.10
CA ALA A 212 -6.03 2.76 -1.83
C ALA A 212 -5.99 1.49 -0.95
N GLY A 213 -6.78 1.48 0.12
CA GLY A 213 -6.90 0.41 1.10
C GLY A 213 -6.00 0.59 2.33
N ALA A 214 -5.24 1.69 2.42
CA ALA A 214 -4.36 1.95 3.56
C ALA A 214 -5.09 1.97 4.89
N SER A 215 -6.30 2.53 4.95
CA SER A 215 -7.10 2.51 6.18
C SER A 215 -7.52 1.09 6.58
N PHE A 216 -7.56 0.14 5.65
CA PHE A 216 -7.83 -1.26 5.97
C PHE A 216 -6.58 -1.95 6.56
N TYR A 217 -5.45 -1.95 5.87
CA TYR A 217 -4.30 -2.72 6.34
C TYR A 217 -3.55 -2.05 7.51
N LEU A 218 -3.51 -0.72 7.59
CA LEU A 218 -2.88 -0.03 8.71
C LEU A 218 -3.67 -0.23 10.01
N SER A 219 -4.99 -0.20 9.94
CA SER A 219 -5.86 -0.37 11.12
C SER A 219 -5.80 -1.77 11.73
N ARG A 220 -5.17 -2.72 11.05
CA ARG A 220 -4.97 -4.11 11.49
C ARG A 220 -3.58 -4.38 12.03
N LEU A 221 -2.70 -3.39 12.01
CA LEU A 221 -1.39 -3.51 12.63
C LEU A 221 -1.50 -3.58 14.16
N PRO A 222 -0.52 -4.16 14.86
CA PRO A 222 -0.54 -4.26 16.31
C PRO A 222 -0.73 -2.90 16.99
N GLY A 223 -1.58 -2.88 18.03
CA GLY A 223 -1.81 -1.71 18.88
C GLY A 223 -2.28 -0.49 18.09
N HIS A 224 -1.51 0.59 18.14
CA HIS A 224 -1.73 1.85 17.42
C HIS A 224 -0.61 2.19 16.43
N LEU A 225 0.11 1.16 15.95
CA LEU A 225 1.16 1.33 14.93
C LEU A 225 0.59 1.89 13.63
N GLY A 226 -0.63 1.50 13.24
CA GLY A 226 -1.30 2.00 12.04
C GLY A 226 -1.49 3.52 12.05
N GLU A 227 -2.00 4.05 13.16
CA GLU A 227 -2.17 5.49 13.38
C GLU A 227 -0.83 6.21 13.37
N TYR A 228 0.20 5.66 14.02
CA TYR A 228 1.55 6.22 13.98
C TYR A 228 2.08 6.34 12.55
N LEU A 229 2.00 5.27 11.75
CA LEU A 229 2.50 5.27 10.36
C LEU A 229 1.70 6.25 9.48
N ALA A 230 0.37 6.28 9.62
CA ALA A 230 -0.51 7.16 8.86
C ALA A 230 -0.27 8.65 9.14
N LEU A 231 -0.12 9.02 10.41
CA LEU A 231 -0.02 10.43 10.83
C LEU A 231 1.41 10.99 10.72
N THR A 232 2.43 10.14 10.78
CA THR A 232 3.83 10.58 10.70
C THR A 232 4.47 10.35 9.34
N GLY A 233 3.93 9.45 8.51
CA GLY A 233 4.59 8.98 7.30
C GLY A 233 5.90 8.23 7.57
N GLU A 234 6.11 7.70 8.79
CA GLU A 234 7.33 6.98 9.15
C GLU A 234 7.58 5.79 8.22
N LYS A 235 8.86 5.51 7.98
CA LYS A 235 9.30 4.45 7.08
C LYS A 235 9.53 3.15 7.83
N LEU A 236 9.03 2.06 7.26
CA LEU A 236 9.40 0.70 7.64
C LEU A 236 10.38 0.12 6.61
N ASN A 237 11.36 -0.63 7.07
CA ASN A 237 12.16 -1.51 6.19
C ASN A 237 11.44 -2.85 5.94
N GLY A 238 11.98 -3.67 5.04
CA GLY A 238 11.38 -4.98 4.72
C GLY A 238 11.20 -5.90 5.93
N TYR A 239 12.16 -5.93 6.85
CA TYR A 239 12.01 -6.73 8.06
C TYR A 239 10.88 -6.24 8.97
N GLU A 240 10.80 -4.93 9.20
CA GLU A 240 9.72 -4.33 9.99
C GLU A 240 8.35 -4.59 9.32
N MET A 241 8.26 -4.60 7.99
CA MET A 241 7.04 -5.02 7.30
C MET A 241 6.68 -6.48 7.57
N LEU A 242 7.66 -7.40 7.53
CA LEU A 242 7.43 -8.82 7.81
C LEU A 242 6.97 -9.01 9.26
N GLU A 243 7.68 -8.41 10.21
CA GLU A 243 7.40 -8.47 11.64
C GLU A 243 5.96 -8.05 11.98
N TYR A 244 5.51 -6.95 11.39
CA TYR A 244 4.19 -6.38 11.68
C TYR A 244 3.09 -6.87 10.73
N GLY A 245 3.35 -7.88 9.90
CA GLY A 245 2.35 -8.54 9.06
C GLY A 245 1.97 -7.77 7.78
N LEU A 246 2.72 -6.74 7.39
CA LEU A 246 2.58 -6.05 6.10
C LEU A 246 3.26 -6.81 4.95
N ALA A 247 4.21 -7.70 5.25
CA ALA A 247 4.83 -8.59 4.29
C ALA A 247 4.66 -10.04 4.70
N THR A 248 4.82 -10.96 3.74
CA THR A 248 4.69 -12.41 3.99
C THR A 248 6.03 -13.14 3.98
N HIS A 249 6.98 -12.64 3.19
CA HIS A 249 8.27 -13.28 2.98
C HIS A 249 9.34 -12.20 2.85
N LEU A 250 10.55 -12.49 3.32
CA LEU A 250 11.72 -11.62 3.20
C LEU A 250 12.81 -12.37 2.44
N THR A 251 13.17 -11.89 1.26
CA THR A 251 14.21 -12.47 0.41
C THR A 251 15.33 -11.45 0.22
N PRO A 252 16.61 -11.81 0.42
CA PRO A 252 17.71 -10.90 0.13
C PRO A 252 17.63 -10.36 -1.29
N SER A 253 17.93 -9.08 -1.49
CA SER A 253 17.83 -8.41 -2.79
C SER A 253 18.68 -9.10 -3.86
N THR A 254 19.83 -9.67 -3.46
CA THR A 254 20.73 -10.48 -4.30
C THR A 254 20.08 -11.76 -4.83
N ASP A 255 19.10 -12.30 -4.10
CA ASP A 255 18.46 -13.59 -4.40
C ASP A 255 17.14 -13.42 -5.19
N ILE A 256 16.65 -12.19 -5.37
CA ILE A 256 15.39 -11.91 -6.07
C ILE A 256 15.41 -12.44 -7.50
N ALA A 257 16.52 -12.28 -8.23
CA ALA A 257 16.63 -12.81 -9.59
C ALA A 257 16.51 -14.34 -9.63
N ALA A 258 17.13 -15.02 -8.66
CA ALA A 258 17.04 -16.47 -8.54
C ALA A 258 15.64 -16.92 -8.11
N LEU A 259 14.99 -16.19 -7.19
CA LEU A 259 13.60 -16.43 -6.80
C LEU A 259 12.67 -16.31 -8.01
N MET A 260 12.73 -15.22 -8.77
CA MET A 260 11.88 -15.00 -9.95
C MET A 260 12.05 -16.11 -10.99
N LYS A 261 13.29 -16.53 -11.25
CA LYS A 261 13.58 -17.67 -12.15
C LYS A 261 12.98 -18.97 -11.61
N TYR A 262 13.08 -19.22 -10.31
CA TYR A 262 12.53 -20.41 -9.68
C TYR A 262 11.01 -20.43 -9.75
N LEU A 263 10.35 -19.31 -9.44
CA LEU A 263 8.90 -19.16 -9.56
C LEU A 263 8.42 -19.36 -11.00
N GLY A 264 9.12 -18.77 -11.98
CA GLY A 264 8.77 -18.91 -13.40
C GLY A 264 8.83 -20.35 -13.94
N ALA A 265 9.53 -21.25 -13.25
CA ALA A 265 9.64 -22.67 -13.61
C ALA A 265 8.60 -23.56 -12.90
N LEU A 266 7.76 -23.00 -12.02
CA LEU A 266 6.71 -23.77 -11.35
C LEU A 266 5.62 -24.18 -12.34
N VAL A 267 5.14 -25.41 -12.19
CA VAL A 267 4.05 -26.00 -12.99
C VAL A 267 2.74 -26.14 -12.19
N SER A 268 2.72 -25.65 -10.95
CA SER A 268 1.59 -25.70 -10.02
C SER A 268 1.76 -24.58 -8.99
N ASP A 269 0.64 -23.98 -8.58
CA ASP A 269 0.55 -22.94 -7.56
C ASP A 269 0.53 -23.49 -6.12
N ASP A 270 0.19 -24.76 -5.90
CA ASP A 270 0.24 -25.43 -4.59
C ASP A 270 1.64 -25.36 -3.94
N ARG A 271 2.69 -25.25 -4.77
CA ARG A 271 4.08 -25.16 -4.30
C ARG A 271 4.53 -23.73 -4.04
N LEU A 272 3.71 -22.72 -4.30
CA LEU A 272 4.12 -21.32 -4.27
C LEU A 272 4.58 -20.89 -2.88
N THR A 273 3.85 -21.25 -1.82
CA THR A 273 4.23 -20.96 -0.43
C THR A 273 5.57 -21.61 -0.07
N THR A 274 5.76 -22.88 -0.41
CA THR A 274 7.02 -23.62 -0.17
C THR A 274 8.18 -23.03 -0.97
N ALA A 275 7.93 -22.63 -2.22
CA ALA A 275 8.90 -21.99 -3.10
C ALA A 275 9.37 -20.66 -2.51
N LEU A 276 8.44 -19.79 -2.08
CA LEU A 276 8.75 -18.52 -1.44
C LEU A 276 9.51 -18.71 -0.12
N SER A 277 9.10 -19.70 0.69
CA SER A 277 9.77 -20.05 1.95
C SER A 277 11.22 -20.50 1.74
N ARG A 278 11.54 -21.16 0.62
CA ARG A 278 12.92 -21.58 0.29
C ARG A 278 13.89 -20.41 0.11
N PHE A 279 13.39 -19.28 -0.38
CA PHE A 279 14.15 -18.05 -0.59
C PHE A 279 14.01 -17.06 0.56
N THR A 280 13.31 -17.43 1.64
CA THR A 280 13.22 -16.58 2.81
C THR A 280 14.56 -16.62 3.54
N GLY A 281 15.25 -15.48 3.55
CA GLY A 281 16.65 -15.37 3.96
C GLY A 281 16.85 -15.40 5.47
N ARG A 282 18.00 -15.94 5.90
CA ARG A 282 18.52 -16.00 7.28
C ARG A 282 19.33 -14.76 7.67
N PHE A 283 19.05 -13.58 7.12
CA PHE A 283 19.74 -12.36 7.55
C PHE A 283 19.00 -11.77 8.75
N ILE A 284 19.72 -11.64 9.88
CA ILE A 284 19.24 -10.93 11.07
C ILE A 284 19.46 -9.44 10.78
N PRO A 285 18.40 -8.65 10.59
CA PRO A 285 18.55 -7.22 10.37
C PRO A 285 19.12 -6.57 11.63
N SER A 286 19.94 -5.55 11.42
CA SER A 286 20.75 -4.90 12.46
C SER A 286 19.95 -4.25 13.59
N ARG A 287 18.64 -3.97 13.41
CA ARG A 287 17.69 -3.66 14.50
C ARG A 287 16.27 -3.47 13.97
N ASN A 288 15.26 -4.04 14.64
CA ASN A 288 13.90 -3.54 14.55
C ASN A 288 13.83 -2.22 15.33
N ARG A 289 13.66 -1.09 14.63
CA ARG A 289 13.68 0.24 15.26
C ARG A 289 12.38 0.54 15.98
N ILE A 290 11.28 -0.10 15.57
CA ILE A 290 9.94 0.11 16.09
C ILE A 290 9.67 -0.72 17.35
N ALA A 291 10.29 -1.90 17.50
CA ALA A 291 10.07 -2.78 18.65
C ALA A 291 10.23 -2.06 20.00
N GLY A 292 11.30 -1.28 20.17
CA GLY A 292 11.54 -0.49 21.39
C GLY A 292 10.67 0.78 21.53
N ARG A 293 9.73 1.01 20.61
CA ARG A 293 8.85 2.18 20.56
C ARG A 293 7.37 1.83 20.74
N LEU A 294 7.00 0.55 20.58
CA LEU A 294 5.59 0.10 20.54
C LEU A 294 4.79 0.55 21.76
N GLU A 295 5.33 0.38 22.97
CA GLU A 295 4.63 0.79 24.20
C GLU A 295 4.30 2.29 24.21
N THR A 296 5.26 3.13 23.80
CA THR A 296 5.05 4.57 23.71
C THR A 296 4.14 4.94 22.54
N ILE A 297 4.22 4.22 21.41
CA ILE A 297 3.31 4.40 20.28
C ILE A 297 1.87 4.12 20.74
N ASP A 298 1.63 2.99 21.40
CA ASP A 298 0.30 2.62 21.88
C ASP A 298 -0.23 3.62 22.90
N LYS A 299 0.63 4.04 23.83
CA LYS A 299 0.29 5.06 24.82
C LYS A 299 -0.09 6.40 24.21
N CYS A 300 0.65 6.87 23.20
CA CYS A 300 0.43 8.19 22.61
C CYS A 300 -0.65 8.18 21.53
N PHE A 301 -0.55 7.27 20.56
CA PHE A 301 -1.43 7.19 19.38
C PHE A 301 -2.76 6.46 19.65
N GLY A 302 -2.90 5.85 20.83
CA GLY A 302 -4.17 5.29 21.32
C GLY A 302 -5.14 6.31 21.91
N LEU A 303 -4.75 7.58 22.07
CA LEU A 303 -5.61 8.65 22.60
C LEU A 303 -6.60 9.16 21.57
N GLU A 304 -7.79 9.60 22.00
CA GLU A 304 -8.94 9.80 21.11
C GLU A 304 -8.73 10.89 20.05
N THR A 305 -8.04 11.97 20.37
CA THR A 305 -7.90 13.12 19.45
C THR A 305 -6.45 13.37 19.04
N VAL A 306 -6.25 14.04 17.89
CA VAL A 306 -4.90 14.42 17.43
C VAL A 306 -4.24 15.37 18.44
N GLU A 307 -5.03 16.25 19.05
CA GLU A 307 -4.60 17.16 20.11
C GLU A 307 -4.05 16.39 21.31
N GLU A 308 -4.77 15.38 21.80
CA GLU A 308 -4.31 14.54 22.90
C GLU A 308 -3.05 13.75 22.53
N ILE A 309 -2.97 13.23 21.30
CA ILE A 309 -1.77 12.54 20.78
C ILE A 309 -0.57 13.49 20.83
N ILE A 310 -0.71 14.73 20.33
CA ILE A 310 0.35 15.74 20.35
C ILE A 310 0.76 16.10 21.78
N CYS A 311 -0.21 16.36 22.67
CA CYS A 311 0.08 16.65 24.07
C CYS A 311 0.80 15.49 24.76
N ALA A 312 0.46 14.24 24.45
CA ALA A 312 1.15 13.07 24.98
C ALA A 312 2.58 12.96 24.45
N LEU A 313 2.79 13.17 23.15
CA LEU A 313 4.13 13.20 22.55
C LEU A 313 4.99 14.31 23.16
N GLU A 314 4.45 15.50 23.40
CA GLU A 314 5.17 16.60 24.06
C GLU A 314 5.63 16.25 25.48
N ARG A 315 4.84 15.46 26.23
CA ARG A 315 5.25 14.93 27.54
C ARG A 315 6.35 13.88 27.42
N GLU A 316 6.27 13.00 26.43
CA GLU A 316 7.30 11.97 26.19
C GLU A 316 8.61 12.57 25.66
N VAL A 317 8.58 13.66 24.91
CA VAL A 317 9.79 14.40 24.48
C VAL A 317 10.62 14.85 25.68
N LYS A 318 9.97 15.28 26.78
CA LYS A 318 10.66 15.68 28.02
C LYS A 318 11.45 14.54 28.68
N LYS A 319 11.20 13.29 28.30
CA LYS A 319 11.92 12.10 28.78
C LYS A 319 13.12 11.69 27.92
N GLY A 320 13.42 12.43 26.84
CA GLY A 320 14.66 12.26 26.06
C GLY A 320 14.59 11.31 24.86
N GLY A 321 13.39 10.95 24.38
CA GLY A 321 13.24 10.08 23.22
C GLY A 321 13.40 10.81 21.87
N HIS A 322 14.56 10.69 21.20
CA HIS A 322 14.82 11.36 19.91
C HIS A 322 13.77 11.10 18.83
N TRP A 323 13.26 9.86 18.73
CA TRP A 323 12.25 9.51 17.73
C TRP A 323 10.88 10.18 18.00
N VAL A 324 10.56 10.42 19.27
CA VAL A 324 9.33 11.12 19.68
C VAL A 324 9.40 12.57 19.22
N THR A 325 10.57 13.21 19.41
CA THR A 325 10.82 14.58 18.90
C THR A 325 10.65 14.64 17.38
N SER A 326 11.19 13.67 16.65
CA SER A 326 11.00 13.58 15.20
C SER A 326 9.54 13.36 14.80
N ALA A 327 8.81 12.47 15.50
CA ALA A 327 7.40 12.21 15.24
C ALA A 327 6.55 13.48 15.48
N LEU A 328 6.74 14.14 16.61
CA LEU A 328 6.07 15.40 16.95
C LEU A 328 6.39 16.49 15.92
N GLY A 329 7.65 16.62 15.51
CA GLY A 329 8.06 17.57 14.48
C GLY A 329 7.34 17.33 13.15
N ARG A 330 7.17 16.07 12.73
CA ARG A 330 6.40 15.72 11.52
C ARG A 330 4.93 16.08 11.65
N LEU A 331 4.28 15.77 12.78
CA LEU A 331 2.87 16.13 13.02
C LEU A 331 2.65 17.64 12.95
N LYS A 332 3.60 18.45 13.43
CA LYS A 332 3.50 19.93 13.38
C LYS A 332 3.71 20.54 11.98
N GLN A 333 4.25 19.77 11.03
CA GLN A 333 4.56 20.26 9.68
C GLN A 333 3.51 19.90 8.62
N VAL A 334 2.54 19.05 8.96
CA VAL A 334 1.52 18.57 8.03
C VAL A 334 0.17 19.24 8.26
N SER A 335 -0.75 19.07 7.32
CA SER A 335 -2.10 19.66 7.40
C SER A 335 -2.82 19.23 8.68
N PRO A 336 -3.25 20.19 9.54
CA PRO A 336 -4.03 19.90 10.74
C PRO A 336 -5.35 19.17 10.44
N LEU A 337 -6.03 19.58 9.37
CA LEU A 337 -7.27 18.96 8.91
C LEU A 337 -7.04 17.51 8.49
N MET A 338 -6.00 17.26 7.70
CA MET A 338 -5.72 15.91 7.24
C MET A 338 -5.21 14.98 8.33
N LEU A 339 -4.63 15.49 9.43
CA LEU A 339 -4.36 14.67 10.61
C LEU A 339 -5.64 14.11 11.20
N LYS A 340 -6.66 14.95 11.40
CA LYS A 340 -7.95 14.53 11.97
C LYS A 340 -8.71 13.58 11.03
N VAL A 341 -8.74 13.90 9.72
CA VAL A 341 -9.36 13.04 8.70
C VAL A 341 -8.65 11.67 8.65
N SER A 342 -7.32 11.65 8.67
CA SER A 342 -6.56 10.40 8.62
C SER A 342 -6.75 9.55 9.87
N LEU A 343 -6.73 10.15 11.06
CA LEU A 343 -6.97 9.43 12.32
C LEU A 343 -8.35 8.75 12.31
N LYS A 344 -9.39 9.51 11.94
CA LYS A 344 -10.76 8.98 11.81
C LYS A 344 -10.84 7.86 10.78
N SER A 345 -10.22 8.05 9.61
CA SER A 345 -10.16 7.06 8.52
C SER A 345 -9.55 5.73 8.97
N ILE A 346 -8.39 5.75 9.64
CA ILE A 346 -7.74 4.52 10.14
C ILE A 346 -8.61 3.83 11.18
N ARG A 347 -9.22 4.56 12.11
CA ARG A 347 -10.02 3.97 13.18
C ARG A 347 -11.31 3.34 12.69
N GLU A 348 -12.03 4.00 11.80
CA GLU A 348 -13.22 3.40 11.17
C GLU A 348 -12.85 2.12 10.39
N GLY A 349 -11.66 2.10 9.79
CA GLY A 349 -11.13 0.95 9.07
C GLY A 349 -10.97 -0.32 9.91
N ARG A 350 -10.84 -0.21 11.25
CA ARG A 350 -10.72 -1.37 12.16
C ARG A 350 -11.92 -2.31 12.08
N ASN A 351 -13.11 -1.75 11.85
CA ASN A 351 -14.40 -2.45 11.85
C ASN A 351 -15.03 -2.61 10.46
N GLN A 352 -14.31 -2.21 9.39
CA GLN A 352 -14.79 -2.23 8.02
C GLN A 352 -14.13 -3.33 7.18
N THR A 353 -14.84 -3.86 6.19
CA THR A 353 -14.22 -4.68 5.13
C THR A 353 -13.35 -3.80 4.23
N LEU A 354 -12.47 -4.40 3.42
CA LEU A 354 -11.65 -3.64 2.47
C LEU A 354 -12.52 -2.88 1.48
N GLU A 355 -13.61 -3.48 1.01
CA GLU A 355 -14.60 -2.84 0.15
C GLU A 355 -15.15 -1.56 0.78
N GLN A 356 -15.62 -1.64 2.03
CA GLN A 356 -16.15 -0.49 2.77
C GLN A 356 -15.08 0.59 2.97
N CYS A 357 -13.85 0.20 3.29
CA CYS A 357 -12.72 1.14 3.37
C CYS A 357 -12.48 1.84 2.04
N LEU A 358 -12.40 1.11 0.92
CA LEU A 358 -12.14 1.68 -0.41
C LEU A 358 -13.26 2.63 -0.86
N VAL A 359 -14.53 2.29 -0.57
CA VAL A 359 -15.67 3.17 -0.86
C VAL A 359 -15.58 4.47 -0.06
N ARG A 360 -15.31 4.38 1.25
CA ARG A 360 -15.13 5.55 2.12
C ARG A 360 -13.93 6.39 1.70
N GLU A 361 -12.79 5.76 1.48
CA GLU A 361 -11.57 6.42 1.00
C GLU A 361 -11.80 7.11 -0.34
N TYR A 362 -12.63 6.55 -1.23
CA TYR A 362 -13.00 7.21 -2.49
C TYR A 362 -13.72 8.52 -2.26
N ARG A 363 -14.72 8.56 -1.36
CA ARG A 363 -15.40 9.80 -0.97
C ARG A 363 -14.40 10.82 -0.42
N THR A 364 -13.57 10.40 0.53
CA THR A 364 -12.54 11.25 1.13
C THR A 364 -11.58 11.79 0.08
N THR A 365 -11.15 10.96 -0.86
CA THR A 365 -10.32 11.39 -2.00
C THR A 365 -11.02 12.40 -2.88
N LEU A 366 -12.31 12.22 -3.20
CA LEU A 366 -13.05 13.15 -4.03
C LEU A 366 -13.18 14.53 -3.36
N HIS A 367 -13.46 14.56 -2.07
CA HIS A 367 -13.49 15.79 -1.26
C HIS A 367 -12.10 16.45 -1.15
N CYS A 368 -11.03 15.66 -1.07
CA CYS A 368 -9.66 16.20 -1.09
C CYS A 368 -9.32 16.91 -2.42
N ILE A 369 -9.80 16.39 -3.55
CA ILE A 369 -9.48 16.96 -4.88
C ILE A 369 -10.45 18.05 -5.32
N SER A 370 -11.69 18.08 -4.82
CA SER A 370 -12.70 19.10 -5.15
C SER A 370 -12.42 20.45 -4.49
N LYS A 371 -11.70 20.45 -3.37
CA LYS A 371 -11.33 21.64 -2.57
C LYS A 371 -12.52 22.30 -1.87
N ASP A 372 -13.57 21.53 -1.58
CA ASP A 372 -14.81 22.06 -1.00
C ASP A 372 -14.59 22.62 0.41
N VAL A 373 -13.68 22.03 1.18
CA VAL A 373 -13.33 22.47 2.54
C VAL A 373 -11.96 23.14 2.60
N SER A 374 -10.97 22.59 1.88
CA SER A 374 -9.59 23.04 1.95
C SER A 374 -8.84 22.77 0.63
N ASN A 375 -7.88 23.64 0.32
CA ASN A 375 -6.94 23.49 -0.80
C ASN A 375 -5.62 22.81 -0.39
N ASP A 376 -5.55 22.21 0.81
CA ASP A 376 -4.33 21.62 1.38
C ASP A 376 -3.67 20.60 0.45
N PHE A 377 -4.44 19.77 -0.26
CA PHE A 377 -3.84 18.81 -1.17
C PHE A 377 -3.03 19.51 -2.27
N ILE A 378 -3.58 20.54 -2.91
CA ILE A 378 -2.88 21.28 -3.97
C ILE A 378 -1.72 22.09 -3.41
N GLU A 379 -1.89 22.69 -2.22
CA GLU A 379 -0.81 23.42 -1.56
C GLU A 379 0.35 22.50 -1.16
N GLY A 380 0.05 21.33 -0.62
CA GLY A 380 1.04 20.32 -0.27
C GLY A 380 1.80 19.80 -1.49
N LEU A 381 1.10 19.58 -2.61
CA LEU A 381 1.73 19.22 -3.88
C LEU A 381 2.60 20.35 -4.44
N ARG A 382 2.13 21.60 -4.38
CA ARG A 382 2.91 22.79 -4.78
C ARG A 382 4.22 22.84 -3.99
N ALA A 383 4.12 22.86 -2.66
CA ALA A 383 5.26 23.01 -1.76
C ALA A 383 6.29 21.87 -1.89
N ARG A 384 5.85 20.63 -2.17
CA ARG A 384 6.75 19.46 -2.19
C ARG A 384 7.27 19.06 -3.55
N LEU A 385 6.47 19.21 -4.61
CA LEU A 385 6.79 18.65 -5.92
C LEU A 385 6.97 19.71 -7.00
N VAL A 386 6.27 20.84 -6.91
CA VAL A 386 6.32 21.91 -7.92
C VAL A 386 7.40 22.93 -7.54
N ASP A 387 7.17 23.70 -6.48
CA ASP A 387 8.05 24.79 -6.04
C ASP A 387 9.18 24.26 -5.15
N LYS A 388 8.95 23.11 -4.49
CA LYS A 388 9.93 22.41 -3.64
C LYS A 388 10.47 23.28 -2.48
N ASP A 389 9.69 24.25 -2.01
CA ASP A 389 10.01 25.11 -0.88
C ASP A 389 9.84 24.45 0.50
N SER A 390 9.21 23.26 0.54
CA SER A 390 8.87 22.53 1.77
C SER A 390 8.14 23.37 2.82
N SER A 391 7.42 24.42 2.39
CA SER A 391 6.77 25.41 3.26
C SER A 391 5.28 25.59 2.89
N PRO A 392 4.47 24.53 3.01
CA PRO A 392 3.05 24.57 2.69
C PRO A 392 2.27 25.48 3.64
N LYS A 393 1.32 26.23 3.09
CA LYS A 393 0.40 27.11 3.82
C LYS A 393 -0.94 26.42 4.04
N TRP A 394 -1.02 25.62 5.10
CA TRP A 394 -2.22 24.85 5.41
C TRP A 394 -3.43 25.72 5.78
N HIS A 395 -4.61 25.28 5.36
CA HIS A 395 -5.90 25.86 5.71
C HIS A 395 -6.88 24.76 6.14
N PRO A 396 -7.37 24.76 7.37
CA PRO A 396 -7.05 25.67 8.47
C PRO A 396 -5.59 25.54 8.97
N PRO A 397 -5.02 26.61 9.57
CA PRO A 397 -3.60 26.66 9.91
C PRO A 397 -3.22 25.94 11.21
N SER A 398 -4.20 25.57 12.04
CA SER A 398 -3.97 24.89 13.33
C SER A 398 -5.06 23.85 13.62
N LEU A 399 -4.83 22.98 14.61
CA LEU A 399 -5.78 21.93 14.98
C LEU A 399 -7.06 22.49 15.60
N GLU A 400 -6.95 23.57 16.37
CA GLU A 400 -8.06 24.25 17.04
C GLU A 400 -9.03 24.87 16.04
N ALA A 401 -8.51 25.31 14.89
CA ALA A 401 -9.29 25.85 13.79
C ALA A 401 -10.00 24.77 12.96
N VAL A 402 -9.68 23.48 13.15
CA VAL A 402 -10.38 22.37 12.48
C VAL A 402 -11.64 22.02 13.24
N THR A 403 -12.80 22.36 12.68
CA THR A 403 -14.10 21.99 13.25
C THR A 403 -14.46 20.53 12.96
N LYS A 404 -15.39 19.97 13.74
CA LYS A 404 -15.93 18.62 13.50
C LYS A 404 -16.61 18.53 12.12
N ASP A 405 -17.36 19.56 11.72
CA ASP A 405 -18.07 19.59 10.45
C ASP A 405 -17.11 19.57 9.25
N MET A 406 -15.96 20.26 9.36
CA MET A 406 -14.90 20.17 8.35
C MET A 406 -14.44 18.73 8.16
N VAL A 407 -14.18 18.00 9.25
CA VAL A 407 -13.74 16.60 9.19
C VAL A 407 -14.84 15.71 8.65
N ASP A 408 -16.07 15.84 9.15
CA ASP A 408 -17.21 15.01 8.75
C ASP A 408 -17.58 15.18 7.28
N HIS A 409 -17.37 16.37 6.71
CA HIS A 409 -17.58 16.63 5.29
C HIS A 409 -16.78 15.68 4.39
N TYR A 410 -15.54 15.35 4.73
CA TYR A 410 -14.70 14.39 3.97
C TYR A 410 -15.26 12.96 3.94
N PHE A 411 -16.21 12.63 4.79
CA PHE A 411 -16.88 11.33 4.85
C PHE A 411 -18.32 11.40 4.35
N SER A 412 -18.82 12.60 4.05
CA SER A 412 -20.17 12.82 3.57
C SER A 412 -20.34 12.22 2.16
N PRO A 413 -21.57 11.78 1.81
CA PRO A 413 -21.88 11.32 0.47
C PRO A 413 -21.51 12.37 -0.58
N ILE A 414 -20.96 11.92 -1.70
CA ILE A 414 -20.71 12.78 -2.86
C ILE A 414 -22.03 13.08 -3.59
N GLU A 415 -22.10 14.23 -4.29
CA GLU A 415 -23.30 14.61 -5.05
C GLU A 415 -23.77 13.49 -6.00
N LYS A 416 -25.09 13.37 -6.24
CA LYS A 416 -25.67 12.33 -7.11
C LYS A 416 -25.05 12.26 -8.53
N SER A 417 -24.51 13.38 -9.02
CA SER A 417 -23.79 13.46 -10.31
C SER A 417 -22.44 12.74 -10.29
N GLN A 418 -21.88 12.52 -9.11
CA GLN A 418 -20.64 11.80 -8.85
C GLN A 418 -21.01 10.39 -8.38
N ALA A 419 -20.96 9.42 -9.29
CA ALA A 419 -21.31 8.05 -8.92
C ALA A 419 -20.35 7.50 -7.86
N GLU A 420 -20.91 6.99 -6.76
CA GLU A 420 -20.22 6.22 -5.73
C GLU A 420 -19.32 5.13 -6.32
N LEU A 421 -18.30 4.74 -5.54
CA LEU A 421 -17.46 3.63 -5.94
C LEU A 421 -18.27 2.33 -5.86
N GLN A 422 -18.58 1.75 -7.01
CA GLN A 422 -19.13 0.40 -7.11
C GLN A 422 -17.99 -0.57 -7.38
N LEU A 423 -17.83 -1.60 -6.54
CA LEU A 423 -16.68 -2.52 -6.58
C LEU A 423 -17.05 -3.90 -7.15
#